data_AF-A0A7J9Q852-F1
#
_entry.id   AF-A0A7J9Q852-F1
#
_cell.length_a   1.000
_cell.length_b   1.000
_cell.length_c   1.000
_cell.angle_alpha   90.00
_cell.angle_beta   90.00
_cell.angle_gamma   90.00
#
_symmetry.space_group_name_H-M   'P 1'
#
loop_
_entity.id
_entity.type
_entity.pdbx_description
1 polymer ?
#
loop_
_entity_poly.entity_id
_entity_poly.type
_entity_poly.pdbx_seq_one_letter_code
_entity_poly.pdbx_strand_id
1 'polypeptide(L)'
;MQNKTFIIFNFLIMVMASDFMRFVHFVRPLSKKESGYMSEIDKYLEPMDFKKIKNLLKNKKIGVSFSSLGISEKIGNDVSFPQLNLSIEDNEIQLFIDKKNKEIHEKVMRKTFRSFSEKAKDTIKKYIAPNIFGLELAKEAAALQLFATDPIHILLLGDPGTGKTDILKSASNLHPIASFGLGSGASKAGLSAAVIGNEVIKGLLPMANNGICCIDELNLMKKTDYAALYSAMEKGFITYDKANKHFQLDAKVRVIATSNPKGDRFVGNIIEILKKQIPFDSALLTRFHLVFLIRRPGLERFTQITEKIVQDDKLKVNIKDMEFIKDYVDFAEQVDVEFPKELEKQVVEFSTELKKDEKKYLVEISPRIVIGLIRLSKAAARMELRKTVTKEDIDKAEEIIKYGLQIKRE
;
A
#
# COMPACT_ATOMS: atom_id res chain seq x y z
N MET A 1 38.78 -76.35 16.02
CA MET A 1 38.38 -75.24 15.12
C MET A 1 36.88 -74.93 15.10
N GLN A 2 35.99 -75.75 15.69
CA GLN A 2 34.53 -75.52 15.63
C GLN A 2 33.97 -74.45 16.61
N ASN A 3 34.64 -74.15 17.73
CA ASN A 3 34.10 -73.18 18.71
C ASN A 3 34.32 -71.70 18.37
N LYS A 4 35.29 -71.34 17.52
CA LYS A 4 35.52 -69.93 17.14
C LYS A 4 34.52 -69.44 16.09
N THR A 5 34.07 -70.31 15.19
CA THR A 5 33.10 -69.95 14.15
C THR A 5 31.70 -69.69 14.74
N PHE A 6 31.32 -70.42 15.78
CA PHE A 6 30.00 -70.26 16.44
C PHE A 6 29.88 -68.94 17.22
N ILE A 7 30.97 -68.50 17.86
CA ILE A 7 31.02 -67.22 18.60
C ILE A 7 30.98 -66.03 17.64
N ILE A 8 31.68 -66.11 16.51
CA ILE A 8 31.67 -65.05 15.48
C ILE A 8 30.28 -64.96 14.82
N PHE A 9 29.61 -66.09 14.57
CA PHE A 9 28.28 -66.11 13.98
C PHE A 9 27.22 -65.51 14.92
N ASN A 10 27.27 -65.83 16.22
CA ASN A 10 26.38 -65.23 17.22
C ASN A 10 26.66 -63.74 17.46
N PHE A 11 27.94 -63.32 17.40
CA PHE A 11 28.28 -61.90 17.50
C PHE A 11 27.82 -61.11 16.27
N LEU A 12 27.92 -61.69 15.07
CA LEU A 12 27.41 -61.09 13.83
C LEU A 12 25.87 -60.99 13.85
N ILE A 13 25.16 -62.01 14.35
CA ILE A 13 23.70 -61.98 14.53
C ILE A 13 23.30 -60.95 15.59
N MET A 14 24.07 -60.78 16.66
CA MET A 14 23.79 -59.81 17.72
C MET A 14 24.06 -58.37 17.27
N VAL A 15 25.12 -58.14 16.48
CA VAL A 15 25.41 -56.85 15.83
C VAL A 15 24.35 -56.55 14.77
N MET A 16 23.99 -57.51 13.92
CA MET A 16 22.91 -57.34 12.95
C MET A 16 21.55 -57.17 13.62
N ALA A 17 21.26 -57.81 14.76
CA ALA A 17 20.04 -57.60 15.52
C ALA A 17 20.03 -56.23 16.23
N SER A 18 21.19 -55.72 16.64
CA SER A 18 21.33 -54.37 17.22
C SER A 18 21.22 -53.27 16.16
N ASP A 19 21.74 -53.49 14.96
CA ASP A 19 21.60 -52.60 13.81
C ASP A 19 20.20 -52.69 13.20
N PHE A 20 19.59 -53.87 13.18
CA PHE A 20 18.18 -54.06 12.80
C PHE A 20 17.23 -53.46 13.85
N MET A 21 17.54 -53.55 15.15
CA MET A 21 16.80 -52.85 16.20
C MET A 21 16.97 -51.32 16.15
N ARG A 22 18.12 -50.80 15.69
CA ARG A 22 18.28 -49.38 15.35
C ARG A 22 17.50 -49.00 14.10
N PHE A 23 17.34 -49.92 13.14
CA PHE A 23 16.55 -49.72 11.93
C PHE A 23 15.04 -49.79 12.20
N VAL A 24 14.62 -50.59 13.18
CA VAL A 24 13.27 -50.64 13.74
C VAL A 24 13.15 -49.58 14.85
N HIS A 25 13.54 -48.34 14.55
CA HIS A 25 12.91 -47.22 15.22
C HIS A 25 11.43 -47.29 14.82
N PHE A 26 10.61 -47.79 15.74
CA PHE A 26 9.16 -47.77 15.64
C PHE A 26 8.76 -46.32 15.33
N VAL A 27 8.51 -46.03 14.05
CA VAL A 27 8.18 -44.67 13.62
C VAL A 27 6.83 -44.37 14.25
N ARG A 28 6.88 -43.66 15.38
CA ARG A 28 5.74 -43.40 16.25
C ARG A 28 4.54 -42.97 15.40
N PRO A 29 3.36 -43.60 15.51
CA PRO A 29 2.18 -43.12 14.81
C PRO A 29 1.86 -41.69 15.29
N LEU A 30 1.31 -40.87 14.40
CA LEU A 30 0.86 -39.55 14.79
C LEU A 30 -0.30 -39.71 15.79
N SER A 31 -0.30 -38.90 16.84
CA SER A 31 -1.46 -38.75 17.72
C SER A 31 -2.66 -38.18 16.94
N LYS A 32 -3.87 -38.36 17.48
CA LYS A 32 -5.10 -37.81 16.87
C LYS A 32 -5.01 -36.29 16.62
N LYS A 33 -4.35 -35.57 17.53
CA LYS A 33 -4.09 -34.13 17.44
C LYS A 33 -3.10 -33.79 16.31
N GLU A 34 -1.98 -34.50 16.23
CA GLU A 34 -0.99 -34.34 15.15
C GLU A 34 -1.56 -34.73 13.77
N SER A 35 -2.45 -35.73 13.72
CA SER A 35 -3.15 -36.10 12.49
C SER A 35 -4.08 -34.99 12.00
N GLY A 36 -4.78 -34.29 12.91
CA GLY A 36 -5.60 -33.12 12.57
C GLY A 36 -4.76 -31.93 12.09
N TYR A 37 -3.58 -31.74 12.67
CA TYR A 37 -2.63 -30.72 12.21
C TYR A 37 -2.11 -30.99 10.81
N MET A 38 -1.81 -32.26 10.51
CA MET A 38 -1.41 -32.64 9.15
C MET A 38 -2.52 -32.33 8.14
N SER A 39 -3.80 -32.60 8.43
CA SER A 39 -4.88 -32.25 7.48
C SER A 39 -5.01 -30.75 7.22
N GLU A 40 -4.66 -29.90 8.18
CA GLU A 40 -4.64 -28.44 7.97
C GLU A 40 -3.40 -28.00 7.19
N ILE A 41 -2.23 -28.59 7.45
CA ILE A 41 -0.99 -28.29 6.74
C ILE A 41 -1.04 -28.76 5.28
N ASP A 42 -1.72 -29.87 4.99
CA ASP A 42 -1.86 -30.45 3.64
C ASP A 42 -2.44 -29.46 2.63
N LYS A 43 -3.32 -28.56 3.09
CA LYS A 43 -3.95 -27.52 2.28
C LYS A 43 -2.93 -26.53 1.69
N TYR A 44 -1.72 -26.48 2.24
CA TYR A 44 -0.74 -25.45 1.95
C TYR A 44 0.57 -25.98 1.38
N LEU A 45 0.82 -27.29 1.31
CA LEU A 45 2.14 -27.84 0.97
C LEU A 45 2.10 -28.86 -0.16
N GLU A 46 3.24 -28.98 -0.86
CA GLU A 46 3.46 -30.01 -1.86
C GLU A 46 3.58 -31.42 -1.22
N PRO A 47 3.20 -32.50 -1.93
CA PRO A 47 3.18 -33.86 -1.38
C PRO A 47 4.52 -34.35 -0.78
N MET A 48 5.65 -33.95 -1.38
CA MET A 48 6.99 -34.31 -0.88
C MET A 48 7.31 -33.63 0.46
N ASP A 49 6.98 -32.34 0.59
CA ASP A 49 7.20 -31.60 1.83
C ASP A 49 6.29 -32.09 2.95
N PHE A 50 5.03 -32.40 2.61
CA PHE A 50 4.08 -33.02 3.53
C PHE A 50 4.64 -34.31 4.11
N LYS A 51 5.19 -35.20 3.28
CA LYS A 51 5.81 -36.46 3.73
C LYS A 51 7.01 -36.21 4.64
N LYS A 52 7.85 -35.22 4.31
CA LYS A 52 9.02 -34.85 5.13
C LYS A 52 8.59 -34.31 6.50
N ILE A 53 7.64 -33.39 6.55
CA ILE A 53 7.08 -32.83 7.79
C ILE A 53 6.42 -33.92 8.63
N LYS A 54 5.66 -34.82 8.00
CA LYS A 54 5.08 -35.99 8.66
C LYS A 54 6.14 -36.83 9.36
N ASN A 55 7.25 -37.12 8.69
CA ASN A 55 8.36 -37.88 9.29
C ASN A 55 9.03 -37.12 10.43
N LEU A 56 9.26 -35.81 10.28
CA LEU A 56 9.85 -34.97 11.32
C LEU A 56 8.96 -34.90 12.58
N LEU A 57 7.64 -34.81 12.42
CA LEU A 57 6.67 -34.85 13.52
C LEU A 57 6.67 -36.20 14.24
N LYS A 58 6.65 -37.31 13.49
CA LYS A 58 6.70 -38.65 14.08
C LYS A 58 7.99 -38.86 14.89
N ASN A 59 9.09 -38.25 14.46
CA ASN A 59 10.38 -38.29 15.15
C ASN A 59 10.53 -37.22 16.25
N LYS A 60 9.46 -36.45 16.57
CA LYS A 60 9.47 -35.35 17.56
C LYS A 60 10.55 -34.28 17.32
N LYS A 61 11.02 -34.14 16.09
CA LYS A 61 12.01 -33.10 15.73
C LYS A 61 11.37 -31.72 15.59
N ILE A 62 10.07 -31.69 15.33
CA ILE A 62 9.28 -30.48 15.14
C ILE A 62 7.93 -30.60 15.85
N GLY A 63 7.32 -29.46 16.16
CA GLY A 63 5.95 -29.32 16.65
C GLY A 63 5.11 -28.44 15.72
N VAL A 64 3.80 -28.38 15.99
CA VAL A 64 2.87 -27.48 15.28
C VAL A 64 2.13 -26.63 16.30
N SER A 65 2.20 -25.31 16.14
CA SER A 65 1.31 -24.34 16.78
C SER A 65 0.38 -23.73 15.75
N PHE A 66 -0.56 -22.91 16.22
CA PHE A 66 -1.42 -22.12 15.35
C PHE A 66 -1.17 -20.65 15.63
N SER A 67 -1.06 -19.89 14.54
CA SER A 67 -0.94 -18.44 14.56
C SER A 67 -2.15 -17.84 13.89
N SER A 68 -2.43 -16.57 14.17
CA SER A 68 -3.49 -15.82 13.50
C SER A 68 -2.93 -14.54 12.91
N LEU A 69 -3.70 -13.92 12.00
CA LEU A 69 -3.29 -12.68 11.36
C LEU A 69 -3.49 -11.49 12.31
N GLY A 70 -4.40 -11.61 13.27
CA GLY A 70 -4.72 -10.56 14.24
C GLY A 70 -5.44 -9.37 13.61
N ILE A 71 -6.07 -9.60 12.45
CA ILE A 71 -6.86 -8.60 11.73
C ILE A 71 -8.23 -8.41 12.38
N SER A 72 -8.78 -7.21 12.30
CA SER A 72 -10.12 -6.92 12.80
C SER A 72 -11.21 -7.47 11.87
N GLU A 73 -12.41 -7.69 12.42
CA GLU A 73 -13.60 -8.13 11.66
C GLU A 73 -13.93 -7.21 10.47
N LYS A 74 -13.52 -5.94 10.55
CA LYS A 74 -13.68 -4.96 9.47
C LYS A 74 -12.90 -5.39 8.23
N ILE A 75 -11.66 -5.87 8.41
CA ILE A 75 -10.84 -6.46 7.34
C ILE A 75 -11.35 -7.85 6.99
N GLY A 76 -11.73 -8.66 7.98
CA GLY A 76 -12.28 -9.99 7.74
C GLY A 76 -12.22 -10.88 8.97
N ASN A 77 -12.65 -12.12 8.82
CA ASN A 77 -12.51 -13.10 9.90
C ASN A 77 -11.02 -13.39 10.12
N ASP A 78 -10.57 -13.31 11.38
CA ASP A 78 -9.19 -13.65 11.71
C ASP A 78 -8.95 -15.12 11.35
N VAL A 79 -7.92 -15.36 10.53
CA VAL A 79 -7.64 -16.68 9.98
C VAL A 79 -6.56 -17.33 10.83
N SER A 80 -6.90 -18.45 11.46
CA SER A 80 -5.92 -19.29 12.14
C SER A 80 -5.24 -20.23 11.15
N PHE A 81 -3.91 -20.32 11.20
CA PHE A 81 -3.11 -21.15 10.30
C PHE A 81 -1.97 -21.86 11.06
N PRO A 82 -1.53 -23.03 10.57
CA PRO A 82 -0.49 -23.81 11.23
C PRO A 82 0.89 -23.15 11.09
N GLN A 83 1.68 -23.24 12.16
CA GLN A 83 3.08 -22.83 12.20
C GLN A 83 3.93 -23.98 12.74
N LEU A 84 4.96 -24.36 11.99
CA LEU A 84 5.92 -25.38 12.36
C LEU A 84 6.94 -24.77 13.32
N ASN A 85 7.25 -25.48 14.41
CA ASN A 85 8.24 -25.04 15.40
C ASN A 85 9.32 -26.10 15.56
N LEU A 86 10.55 -25.66 15.74
CA LEU A 86 11.67 -26.55 15.98
C LEU A 86 11.61 -27.08 17.42
N SER A 87 11.85 -28.39 17.60
CA SER A 87 11.88 -29.03 18.94
C SER A 87 13.27 -29.52 19.35
N ILE A 88 14.24 -29.46 18.45
CA ILE A 88 15.63 -29.87 18.66
C ILE A 88 16.57 -28.86 18.01
N GLU A 89 17.76 -28.62 18.55
CA GLU A 89 18.73 -27.73 17.89
C GLU A 89 19.27 -28.38 16.59
N ASP A 90 18.77 -27.91 15.44
CA ASP A 90 19.18 -28.37 14.11
C ASP A 90 18.97 -27.25 13.08
N ASN A 91 20.08 -26.71 12.57
CA ASN A 91 20.08 -25.57 11.66
C ASN A 91 19.44 -25.89 10.29
N GLU A 92 19.61 -27.11 9.77
CA GLU A 92 19.03 -27.48 8.48
C GLU A 92 17.51 -27.63 8.58
N ILE A 93 17.04 -28.20 9.69
CA ILE A 93 15.61 -28.30 9.97
C ILE A 93 15.01 -26.92 10.21
N GLN A 94 15.70 -26.03 10.94
CA GLN A 94 15.26 -24.65 11.15
C GLN A 94 15.06 -23.91 9.82
N LEU A 95 16.05 -23.94 8.92
CA LEU A 95 15.94 -23.31 7.59
C LEU A 95 14.79 -23.89 6.77
N PHE A 96 14.56 -25.20 6.85
CA PHE A 96 13.43 -25.85 6.19
C PHE A 96 12.09 -25.39 6.79
N ILE A 97 11.98 -25.32 8.12
CA ILE A 97 10.79 -24.83 8.84
C ILE A 97 10.48 -23.40 8.43
N ASP A 98 11.47 -22.51 8.46
CA ASP A 98 11.28 -21.09 8.16
C ASP A 98 10.77 -20.89 6.72
N LYS A 99 11.36 -21.62 5.77
CA LYS A 99 10.89 -21.62 4.38
C LYS A 99 9.43 -22.10 4.27
N LYS A 100 9.06 -23.17 4.97
CA LYS A 100 7.70 -23.73 4.89
C LYS A 100 6.67 -22.86 5.61
N ASN A 101 7.02 -22.28 6.76
CA ASN A 101 6.17 -21.31 7.45
C ASN A 101 5.91 -20.07 6.58
N LYS A 102 6.95 -19.57 5.90
CA LYS A 102 6.80 -18.47 4.94
C LYS A 102 5.83 -18.84 3.81
N GLU A 103 5.99 -20.03 3.22
CA GLU A 103 5.09 -20.52 2.16
C GLU A 103 3.63 -20.66 2.63
N ILE A 104 3.40 -21.22 3.82
CA ILE A 104 2.07 -21.32 4.43
C ILE A 104 1.48 -19.93 4.63
N HIS A 105 2.25 -19.02 5.23
CA HIS A 105 1.81 -17.65 5.49
C HIS A 105 1.44 -16.91 4.20
N GLU A 106 2.27 -16.98 3.16
CA GLU A 106 1.99 -16.38 1.85
C GLU A 106 0.70 -16.95 1.22
N LYS A 107 0.48 -18.26 1.28
CA LYS A 107 -0.74 -18.90 0.77
C LYS A 107 -1.99 -18.47 1.53
N VAL A 108 -1.89 -18.36 2.86
CA VAL A 108 -2.97 -17.83 3.72
C VAL A 108 -3.28 -16.38 3.35
N MET A 109 -2.27 -15.52 3.30
CA MET A 109 -2.43 -14.09 2.96
C MET A 109 -3.07 -13.91 1.59
N ARG A 110 -2.60 -14.63 0.55
CA ARG A 110 -3.19 -14.58 -0.79
C ARG A 110 -4.67 -14.96 -0.81
N LYS A 111 -5.07 -15.97 -0.03
CA LYS A 111 -6.48 -16.37 0.08
C LYS A 111 -7.30 -15.27 0.78
N THR A 112 -6.77 -14.71 1.86
CA THR A 112 -7.43 -13.62 2.61
C THR A 112 -7.55 -12.36 1.75
N PHE A 113 -6.52 -11.99 0.98
CA PHE A 113 -6.55 -10.86 0.04
C PHE A 113 -7.63 -11.00 -1.03
N ARG A 114 -7.80 -12.19 -1.61
CA ARG A 114 -8.86 -12.45 -2.57
C ARG A 114 -10.24 -12.25 -1.95
N SER A 115 -10.47 -12.78 -0.75
CA SER A 115 -11.73 -12.56 -0.04
C SER A 115 -11.93 -11.09 0.37
N PHE A 116 -10.85 -10.37 0.72
CA PHE A 116 -10.92 -8.96 1.09
C PHE A 116 -11.24 -8.05 -0.10
N SER A 117 -10.81 -8.42 -1.31
CA SER A 117 -10.95 -7.58 -2.51
C SER A 117 -12.38 -7.13 -2.81
N GLU A 118 -13.37 -7.96 -2.51
CA GLU A 118 -14.80 -7.66 -2.71
C GLU A 118 -15.28 -6.45 -1.88
N LYS A 119 -14.63 -6.17 -0.74
CA LYS A 119 -14.97 -5.05 0.15
C LYS A 119 -13.83 -4.05 0.31
N ALA A 120 -12.75 -4.19 -0.45
CA ALA A 120 -11.55 -3.39 -0.30
C ALA A 120 -11.84 -1.90 -0.49
N LYS A 121 -12.62 -1.55 -1.53
CA LYS A 121 -13.06 -0.18 -1.81
C LYS A 121 -13.73 0.51 -0.61
N ASP A 122 -14.74 -0.14 -0.04
CA ASP A 122 -15.48 0.44 1.09
C ASP A 122 -14.73 0.41 2.41
N THR A 123 -13.78 -0.50 2.55
CA THR A 123 -13.00 -0.66 3.77
C THR A 123 -11.84 0.32 3.79
N ILE A 124 -10.98 0.31 2.77
CA ILE A 124 -9.73 1.09 2.75
C ILE A 124 -10.02 2.60 2.82
N LYS A 125 -11.08 3.09 2.15
CA LYS A 125 -11.46 4.51 2.23
C LYS A 125 -11.72 4.97 3.67
N LYS A 126 -12.22 4.09 4.54
CA LYS A 126 -12.47 4.38 5.98
C LYS A 126 -11.18 4.42 6.81
N TYR A 127 -10.10 3.82 6.34
CA TYR A 127 -8.77 3.89 6.97
C TYR A 127 -8.00 5.16 6.57
N ILE A 128 -8.45 5.90 5.55
CA ILE A 128 -7.89 7.21 5.20
C ILE A 128 -8.48 8.28 6.12
N ALA A 129 -7.63 8.84 6.99
CA ALA A 129 -7.97 9.88 7.95
C ALA A 129 -9.29 9.58 8.71
N PRO A 130 -9.37 8.46 9.47
CA PRO A 130 -10.60 8.02 10.14
C PRO A 130 -11.13 9.04 11.15
N ASN A 131 -10.26 9.94 11.64
CA ASN A 131 -10.60 10.99 12.58
C ASN A 131 -11.19 12.25 11.93
N ILE A 132 -11.19 12.32 10.60
CA ILE A 132 -11.73 13.45 9.84
C ILE A 132 -13.14 13.09 9.39
N PHE A 133 -14.12 13.97 9.61
CA PHE A 133 -15.48 13.76 9.14
C PHE A 133 -15.73 14.62 7.89
N GLY A 134 -16.20 14.00 6.79
CA GLY A 134 -16.31 14.66 5.49
C GLY A 134 -15.07 14.45 4.61
N LEU A 135 -14.98 15.22 3.52
CA LEU A 135 -13.93 15.07 2.50
C LEU A 135 -13.89 13.65 1.88
N GLU A 136 -15.03 12.97 1.80
CA GLU A 136 -15.12 11.57 1.41
C GLU A 136 -14.45 11.31 0.04
N LEU A 137 -14.66 12.20 -0.93
CA LEU A 137 -14.05 12.07 -2.26
C LEU A 137 -12.54 12.34 -2.27
N ALA A 138 -12.04 13.21 -1.39
CA ALA A 138 -10.59 13.41 -1.24
C ALA A 138 -9.94 12.21 -0.55
N LYS A 139 -10.61 11.60 0.43
CA LYS A 139 -10.17 10.37 1.07
C LYS A 139 -10.18 9.18 0.11
N GLU A 140 -11.24 9.07 -0.69
CA GLU A 140 -11.36 8.03 -1.71
C GLU A 140 -10.28 8.19 -2.79
N ALA A 141 -9.98 9.42 -3.22
CA ALA A 141 -8.87 9.67 -4.14
C ALA A 141 -7.51 9.24 -3.55
N ALA A 142 -7.26 9.55 -2.27
CA ALA A 142 -6.04 9.11 -1.59
C ALA A 142 -5.98 7.58 -1.43
N ALA A 143 -7.12 6.92 -1.15
CA ALA A 143 -7.21 5.46 -1.13
C ALA A 143 -6.88 4.86 -2.51
N LEU A 144 -7.47 5.39 -3.58
CA LEU A 144 -7.21 4.93 -4.94
C LEU A 144 -5.76 5.17 -5.36
N GLN A 145 -5.15 6.28 -4.94
CA GLN A 145 -3.73 6.55 -5.21
C GLN A 145 -2.81 5.45 -4.66
N LEU A 146 -3.19 4.77 -3.57
CA LEU A 146 -2.43 3.63 -3.03
C LEU A 146 -2.28 2.51 -4.08
N PHE A 147 -3.26 2.34 -4.95
CA PHE A 147 -3.34 1.24 -5.94
C PHE A 147 -2.99 1.69 -7.35
N ALA A 148 -2.54 2.93 -7.56
CA ALA A 148 -2.20 3.40 -8.89
C ALA A 148 -0.81 2.91 -9.29
N THR A 149 -0.61 2.09 -10.31
CA THR A 149 0.76 1.70 -10.72
C THR A 149 1.50 2.87 -11.38
N ASP A 150 0.79 3.65 -12.18
CA ASP A 150 1.30 4.88 -12.80
C ASP A 150 1.15 6.11 -11.88
N PRO A 151 1.95 7.17 -12.09
CA PRO A 151 1.85 8.39 -11.27
C PRO A 151 0.47 9.04 -11.32
N ILE A 152 -0.18 9.14 -10.15
CA ILE A 152 -1.29 10.05 -9.90
C ILE A 152 -0.80 11.04 -8.85
N HIS A 153 -1.02 12.33 -9.10
CA HIS A 153 -0.56 13.42 -8.24
C HIS A 153 -1.78 14.15 -7.68
N ILE A 154 -1.84 14.26 -6.36
CA ILE A 154 -2.93 14.86 -5.60
C ILE A 154 -2.42 16.09 -4.85
N LEU A 155 -3.13 17.21 -4.96
CA LEU A 155 -2.90 18.42 -4.17
C LEU A 155 -4.13 18.71 -3.31
N LEU A 156 -3.96 18.77 -1.99
CA LEU A 156 -4.96 19.20 -1.02
C LEU A 156 -4.68 20.67 -0.65
N LEU A 157 -5.33 21.60 -1.34
CA LEU A 157 -5.15 23.05 -1.14
C LEU A 157 -6.32 23.60 -0.34
N GLY A 158 -6.08 24.18 0.83
CA GLY A 158 -7.20 24.64 1.65
C GLY A 158 -6.85 25.32 2.96
N ASP A 159 -7.88 25.77 3.66
CA ASP A 159 -7.75 26.48 4.93
C ASP A 159 -7.04 25.60 6.00
N PRO A 160 -6.32 26.19 6.98
CA PRO A 160 -5.74 25.48 8.12
C PRO A 160 -6.81 24.83 8.99
N GLY A 161 -6.48 23.64 9.52
CA GLY A 161 -7.33 22.90 10.46
C GLY A 161 -8.47 22.10 9.80
N THR A 162 -8.34 21.75 8.52
CA THR A 162 -9.36 20.99 7.76
C THR A 162 -9.02 19.51 7.54
N GLY A 163 -7.97 18.98 8.19
CA GLY A 163 -7.61 17.55 8.12
C GLY A 163 -6.77 17.13 6.90
N LYS A 164 -6.24 18.07 6.12
CA LYS A 164 -5.43 17.80 4.92
C LYS A 164 -4.19 16.94 5.23
N THR A 165 -3.47 17.31 6.29
CA THR A 165 -2.26 16.61 6.73
C THR A 165 -2.59 15.20 7.24
N ASP A 166 -3.76 14.98 7.86
CA ASP A 166 -4.18 13.65 8.30
C ASP A 166 -4.44 12.72 7.11
N ILE A 167 -5.08 13.20 6.04
CA ILE A 167 -5.27 12.43 4.79
C ILE A 167 -3.92 12.02 4.22
N LEU A 168 -3.00 12.98 4.11
CA LEU A 168 -1.65 12.75 3.59
C LEU A 168 -0.86 11.75 4.46
N LYS A 169 -0.90 11.87 5.80
CA LYS A 169 -0.24 10.93 6.72
C LYS A 169 -0.85 9.54 6.66
N SER A 170 -2.18 9.42 6.56
CA SER A 170 -2.83 8.12 6.39
C SER A 170 -2.40 7.44 5.10
N ALA A 171 -2.31 8.15 3.99
CA ALA A 171 -1.80 7.59 2.73
C ALA A 171 -0.36 7.09 2.89
N SER A 172 0.52 7.88 3.52
CA SER A 172 1.90 7.48 3.84
C SER A 172 1.97 6.21 4.70
N ASN A 173 1.05 6.06 5.65
CA ASN A 173 1.05 4.95 6.59
C ASN A 173 0.41 3.67 6.04
N LEU A 174 -0.31 3.74 4.92
CA LEU A 174 -1.00 2.60 4.31
C LEU A 174 -0.30 2.08 3.05
N HIS A 175 0.67 2.81 2.50
CA HIS A 175 1.46 2.34 1.36
C HIS A 175 2.73 1.59 1.84
N PRO A 176 3.17 0.51 1.17
CA PRO A 176 4.40 -0.21 1.52
C PRO A 176 5.67 0.64 1.33
N ILE A 177 5.68 1.50 0.31
CA ILE A 177 6.78 2.42 0.00
C ILE A 177 6.29 3.87 0.12
N ALA A 178 6.73 4.60 1.13
CA ALA A 178 6.37 6.00 1.28
C ALA A 178 7.52 6.84 1.84
N SER A 179 7.54 8.12 1.46
CA SER A 179 8.36 9.14 2.10
C SER A 179 7.48 10.31 2.54
N PHE A 180 7.87 11.00 3.61
CA PHE A 180 7.16 12.16 4.14
C PHE A 180 8.17 13.27 4.41
N GLY A 181 7.85 14.48 3.94
CA GLY A 181 8.64 15.67 4.22
C GLY A 181 7.79 16.93 4.31
N LEU A 182 8.31 17.91 5.04
CA LEU A 182 7.73 19.25 5.14
C LEU A 182 8.34 20.15 4.07
N GLY A 183 7.54 20.94 3.37
CA GLY A 183 7.97 21.81 2.27
C GLY A 183 9.06 22.80 2.66
N SER A 184 9.06 23.28 3.91
CA SER A 184 10.11 24.16 4.45
C SER A 184 11.45 23.45 4.70
N GLY A 185 11.42 22.15 5.01
CA GLY A 185 12.60 21.29 5.21
C GLY A 185 13.07 20.58 3.94
N ALA A 186 12.24 20.58 2.90
CA ALA A 186 12.51 19.96 1.61
C ALA A 186 13.45 20.84 0.77
N SER A 187 14.71 20.99 1.22
CA SER A 187 15.77 21.62 0.41
C SER A 187 16.04 20.80 -0.87
N LYS A 188 16.70 21.39 -1.87
CA LYS A 188 17.14 20.65 -3.08
C LYS A 188 17.75 19.28 -2.74
N ALA A 189 18.67 19.22 -1.77
CA ALA A 189 19.31 17.99 -1.35
C ALA A 189 18.34 17.02 -0.64
N GLY A 190 17.45 17.55 0.20
CA GLY A 190 16.44 16.76 0.91
C GLY A 190 15.36 16.17 0.01
N LEU A 191 15.04 16.83 -1.12
CA LEU A 191 14.12 16.31 -2.13
C LEU A 191 14.78 15.34 -3.08
N SER A 192 15.99 15.69 -3.54
CA SER A 192 16.68 14.98 -4.60
C SER A 192 17.64 13.95 -4.04
N ALA A 193 18.88 14.33 -3.79
CA ALA A 193 19.92 13.51 -3.22
C ALA A 193 21.07 14.40 -2.75
N ALA A 194 21.82 13.90 -1.78
CA ALA A 194 23.10 14.43 -1.36
C ALA A 194 24.21 13.42 -1.67
N VAL A 195 25.43 13.92 -1.89
CA VAL A 195 26.62 13.08 -2.02
C VAL A 195 27.52 13.41 -0.85
N ILE A 196 27.85 12.40 -0.03
CA ILE A 196 28.80 12.50 1.07
C ILE A 196 29.95 11.54 0.76
N GLY A 197 31.11 12.10 0.42
CA GLY A 197 32.24 11.32 -0.09
C GLY A 197 31.89 10.56 -1.38
N ASN A 198 31.78 9.24 -1.28
CA ASN A 198 31.40 8.36 -2.39
C ASN A 198 29.98 7.78 -2.29
N GLU A 199 29.24 8.07 -1.22
CA GLU A 199 27.88 7.58 -1.04
C GLU A 199 26.84 8.60 -1.51
N VAL A 200 25.81 8.09 -2.17
CA VAL A 200 24.64 8.88 -2.60
C VAL A 200 23.51 8.66 -1.60
N ILE A 201 23.20 9.69 -0.82
CA ILE A 201 22.07 9.69 0.11
C ILE A 201 20.83 10.15 -0.65
N LYS A 202 19.86 9.24 -0.80
CA LYS A 202 18.57 9.51 -1.46
C LYS A 202 17.75 10.49 -0.62
N GLY A 203 17.17 11.50 -1.28
CA GLY A 203 16.16 12.38 -0.71
C GLY A 203 14.75 11.81 -0.82
N LEU A 204 13.75 12.63 -0.49
CA LEU A 204 12.33 12.26 -0.42
C LEU A 204 11.81 11.59 -1.70
N LEU A 205 12.14 12.14 -2.88
CA LEU A 205 11.62 11.65 -4.16
C LEU A 205 12.16 10.25 -4.50
N PRO A 206 13.49 10.00 -4.56
CA PRO A 206 14.01 8.67 -4.88
C PRO A 206 13.82 7.64 -3.75
N MET A 207 13.56 8.06 -2.50
CA MET A 207 13.14 7.14 -1.43
C MET A 207 11.74 6.57 -1.67
N ALA A 208 10.87 7.30 -2.35
CA ALA A 208 9.50 6.91 -2.66
C ALA A 208 9.33 6.41 -4.11
N ASN A 209 10.40 5.94 -4.76
CA ASN A 209 10.31 5.39 -6.11
C ASN A 209 9.33 4.21 -6.17
N ASN A 210 8.40 4.23 -7.14
CA ASN A 210 7.24 3.33 -7.24
C ASN A 210 6.30 3.36 -6.02
N GLY A 211 6.31 4.44 -5.25
CA GLY A 211 5.48 4.61 -4.07
C GLY A 211 4.91 6.01 -3.92
N ILE A 212 4.58 6.38 -2.68
CA ILE A 212 3.94 7.68 -2.38
C ILE A 212 4.95 8.65 -1.77
N CYS A 213 5.13 9.80 -2.43
CA CYS A 213 5.89 10.92 -1.90
C CYS A 213 4.94 11.94 -1.29
N CYS A 214 4.96 12.06 0.04
CA CYS A 214 4.12 12.97 0.79
C CYS A 214 4.87 14.29 1.08
N ILE A 215 4.31 15.41 0.62
CA ILE A 215 4.88 16.76 0.84
C ILE A 215 3.86 17.64 1.57
N ASP A 216 4.05 17.84 2.87
CA ASP A 216 3.20 18.73 3.67
C ASP A 216 3.65 20.18 3.47
N GLU A 217 2.72 21.13 3.42
CA GLU A 217 2.99 22.57 3.28
C GLU A 217 3.86 22.93 2.04
N LEU A 218 3.47 22.44 0.86
CA LEU A 218 4.18 22.68 -0.41
C LEU A 218 4.37 24.18 -0.74
N ASN A 219 3.50 25.06 -0.23
CA ASN A 219 3.65 26.52 -0.38
C ASN A 219 4.88 27.11 0.31
N LEU A 220 5.49 26.42 1.28
CA LEU A 220 6.70 26.88 1.98
C LEU A 220 7.99 26.48 1.26
N MET A 221 7.90 25.64 0.24
CA MET A 221 9.04 25.19 -0.55
C MET A 221 9.55 26.31 -1.47
N LYS A 222 10.88 26.45 -1.57
CA LYS A 222 11.50 27.47 -2.43
C LYS A 222 11.32 27.08 -3.90
N LYS A 223 11.02 28.06 -4.75
CA LYS A 223 10.87 27.84 -6.21
C LYS A 223 12.11 27.23 -6.87
N THR A 224 13.30 27.49 -6.34
CA THR A 224 14.56 26.88 -6.82
C THR A 224 14.62 25.36 -6.65
N ASP A 225 13.82 24.82 -5.72
CA ASP A 225 13.78 23.41 -5.38
C ASP A 225 12.71 22.65 -6.19
N TYR A 226 11.84 23.36 -6.91
CA TYR A 226 10.80 22.76 -7.78
C TYR A 226 11.38 21.99 -8.97
N ALA A 227 12.62 22.26 -9.39
CA ALA A 227 13.22 21.57 -10.53
C ALA A 227 13.25 20.04 -10.35
N ALA A 228 13.59 19.56 -9.15
CA ALA A 228 13.60 18.13 -8.84
C ALA A 228 12.17 17.55 -8.82
N LEU A 229 11.22 18.29 -8.23
CA LEU A 229 9.81 17.91 -8.21
C LEU A 229 9.22 17.81 -9.62
N TYR A 230 9.48 18.80 -10.48
CA TYR A 230 9.05 18.78 -11.88
C TYR A 230 9.63 17.58 -12.63
N SER A 231 10.93 17.32 -12.49
CA SER A 231 11.56 16.16 -13.14
C SER A 231 10.92 14.85 -12.69
N ALA A 232 10.66 14.68 -11.39
CA ALA A 232 10.02 13.47 -10.87
C ALA A 232 8.57 13.32 -11.37
N MET A 233 7.76 14.38 -11.34
CA MET A 233 6.35 14.35 -11.78
C MET A 233 6.16 14.17 -13.29
N GLU A 234 7.16 14.55 -14.10
CA GLU A 234 7.07 14.47 -15.56
C GLU A 234 7.76 13.25 -16.15
N LYS A 235 8.97 12.97 -15.67
CA LYS A 235 9.86 11.98 -16.26
C LYS A 235 10.00 10.73 -15.39
N GLY A 236 9.63 10.81 -14.11
CA GLY A 236 9.79 9.70 -13.17
C GLY A 236 11.25 9.49 -12.72
N PHE A 237 12.11 10.49 -12.88
CA PHE A 237 13.49 10.46 -12.40
C PHE A 237 13.99 11.86 -12.06
N ILE A 238 15.07 11.92 -11.30
CA ILE A 238 15.81 13.15 -11.01
C ILE A 238 17.26 13.00 -11.49
N THR A 239 17.89 14.10 -11.90
CA THR A 239 19.32 14.14 -12.20
C THR A 239 20.07 14.88 -11.11
N TYR A 240 21.25 14.38 -10.79
CA TYR A 240 22.20 15.05 -9.93
C TYR A 240 23.44 15.43 -10.73
N ASP A 241 23.73 16.73 -10.74
CA ASP A 241 24.80 17.36 -11.53
C ASP A 241 25.67 18.23 -10.62
N LYS A 242 26.52 17.62 -9.79
CA LYS A 242 27.48 18.36 -8.93
C LYS A 242 28.74 17.55 -8.66
N ALA A 243 29.83 18.24 -8.32
CA ALA A 243 31.10 17.65 -7.91
C ALA A 243 31.70 16.66 -8.93
N ASN A 244 31.61 16.99 -10.23
CA ASN A 244 32.04 16.13 -11.35
C ASN A 244 31.36 14.74 -11.40
N LYS A 245 30.25 14.56 -10.70
CA LYS A 245 29.42 13.35 -10.74
C LYS A 245 28.08 13.70 -11.41
N HIS A 246 27.79 12.96 -12.49
CA HIS A 246 26.49 12.96 -13.14
C HIS A 246 25.85 11.60 -12.92
N PHE A 247 24.67 11.56 -12.30
CA PHE A 247 23.88 10.33 -12.20
C PHE A 247 22.38 10.63 -12.16
N GLN A 248 21.61 9.64 -12.58
CA GLN A 248 20.16 9.64 -12.57
C GLN A 248 19.67 8.74 -11.43
N LEU A 249 18.67 9.20 -10.68
CA LEU A 249 17.95 8.37 -9.71
C LEU A 249 16.49 8.25 -10.12
N ASP A 250 15.98 7.02 -10.13
CA ASP A 250 14.56 6.77 -10.35
C ASP A 250 13.72 7.38 -9.23
N ALA A 251 12.64 8.04 -9.63
CA ALA A 251 11.70 8.75 -8.78
C ALA A 251 10.31 8.72 -9.41
N LYS A 252 9.84 7.52 -9.81
CA LYS A 252 8.47 7.27 -10.29
C LYS A 252 7.51 7.35 -9.11
N VAL A 253 7.24 8.56 -8.64
CA VAL A 253 6.49 8.83 -7.42
C VAL A 253 5.03 9.14 -7.72
N ARG A 254 4.14 8.76 -6.79
CA ARG A 254 2.79 9.30 -6.66
C ARG A 254 2.86 10.40 -5.62
N VAL A 255 2.64 11.65 -6.03
CA VAL A 255 2.79 12.79 -5.11
C VAL A 255 1.45 13.05 -4.44
N ILE A 256 1.43 13.13 -3.11
CA ILE A 256 0.34 13.75 -2.38
C ILE A 256 0.89 14.94 -1.61
N ALA A 257 0.34 16.11 -1.87
CA ALA A 257 0.83 17.35 -1.27
C ALA A 257 -0.30 18.09 -0.57
N THR A 258 0.02 18.78 0.52
CA THR A 258 -0.89 19.75 1.12
C THR A 258 -0.37 21.16 0.88
N SER A 259 -1.28 22.13 0.90
CA SER A 259 -0.91 23.53 0.85
C SER A 259 -1.99 24.42 1.45
N ASN A 260 -1.59 25.58 1.98
CA ASN A 260 -2.51 26.64 2.38
C ASN A 260 -2.55 27.74 1.31
N PRO A 261 -3.70 28.41 1.10
CA PRO A 261 -3.78 29.56 0.20
C PRO A 261 -2.94 30.73 0.72
N LYS A 262 -2.63 31.69 -0.17
CA LYS A 262 -2.04 32.98 0.22
C LYS A 262 -2.96 33.70 1.20
N GLY A 263 -2.40 34.19 2.31
CA GLY A 263 -3.18 34.80 3.40
C GLY A 263 -3.87 33.76 4.30
N ASP A 264 -3.42 32.51 4.26
CA ASP A 264 -3.84 31.36 5.07
C ASP A 264 -5.29 30.89 4.88
N ARG A 265 -6.22 31.72 4.40
CA ARG A 265 -7.62 31.32 4.21
C ARG A 265 -8.18 31.82 2.90
N PHE A 266 -9.03 31.01 2.29
CA PHE A 266 -9.79 31.43 1.12
C PHE A 266 -10.86 32.45 1.50
N VAL A 267 -10.76 33.66 0.95
CA VAL A 267 -11.73 34.75 1.11
C VAL A 267 -12.54 34.96 -0.17
N GLY A 268 -13.84 35.17 -0.03
CA GLY A 268 -14.78 35.37 -1.13
C GLY A 268 -15.21 34.06 -1.82
N ASN A 269 -16.05 34.20 -2.84
CA ASN A 269 -16.58 33.09 -3.65
C ASN A 269 -16.37 33.31 -5.17
N ILE A 270 -15.85 34.48 -5.56
CA ILE A 270 -15.61 34.81 -6.96
C ILE A 270 -14.33 34.11 -7.41
N ILE A 271 -14.43 33.36 -8.51
CA ILE A 271 -13.34 32.54 -9.06
C ILE A 271 -12.07 33.37 -9.29
N GLU A 272 -12.18 34.56 -9.87
CA GLU A 272 -11.03 35.44 -10.14
C GLU A 272 -10.30 35.86 -8.86
N ILE A 273 -11.03 36.07 -7.76
CA ILE A 273 -10.47 36.42 -6.45
C ILE A 273 -9.78 35.19 -5.84
N LEU A 274 -10.37 34.01 -6.00
CA LEU A 274 -9.83 32.76 -5.47
C LEU A 274 -8.57 32.30 -6.23
N LYS A 275 -8.53 32.48 -7.56
CA LYS A 275 -7.34 32.21 -8.38
C LYS A 275 -6.11 33.01 -7.90
N LYS A 276 -6.29 34.27 -7.49
CA LYS A 276 -5.18 35.11 -6.97
C LYS A 276 -4.60 34.58 -5.65
N GLN A 277 -5.41 33.87 -4.86
CA GLN A 277 -5.03 33.29 -3.57
C GLN A 277 -4.29 31.96 -3.69
N ILE A 278 -4.21 31.35 -4.87
CA ILE A 278 -3.43 30.12 -5.08
C ILE A 278 -1.93 30.45 -5.03
N PRO A 279 -1.12 29.74 -4.21
CA PRO A 279 0.30 30.02 -4.03
C PRO A 279 1.19 29.53 -5.19
N PHE A 280 0.63 28.84 -6.17
CA PHE A 280 1.34 28.16 -7.24
C PHE A 280 1.07 28.79 -8.61
N ASP A 281 1.99 28.59 -9.56
CA ASP A 281 1.79 28.93 -10.96
C ASP A 281 0.99 27.85 -11.70
N SER A 282 0.48 28.17 -12.90
CA SER A 282 -0.25 27.19 -13.72
C SER A 282 0.63 25.99 -14.07
N ALA A 283 1.94 26.19 -14.24
CA ALA A 283 2.88 25.13 -14.57
C ALA A 283 2.90 24.02 -13.49
N LEU A 284 2.97 24.35 -12.20
CA LEU A 284 2.89 23.35 -11.14
C LEU A 284 1.49 22.77 -11.00
N LEU A 285 0.44 23.60 -11.03
CA LEU A 285 -0.95 23.15 -10.84
C LEU A 285 -1.39 22.13 -11.89
N THR A 286 -1.07 22.37 -13.16
CA THR A 286 -1.44 21.47 -14.26
C THR A 286 -0.74 20.11 -14.18
N ARG A 287 0.38 19.99 -13.44
CA ARG A 287 1.06 18.70 -13.20
C ARG A 287 0.34 17.82 -12.19
N PHE A 288 -0.52 18.40 -11.35
CA PHE A 288 -1.40 17.63 -10.48
C PHE A 288 -2.60 17.10 -11.28
N HIS A 289 -2.90 15.82 -11.09
CA HIS A 289 -4.04 15.17 -11.73
C HIS A 289 -5.33 15.51 -11.00
N LEU A 290 -5.25 15.64 -9.67
CA LEU A 290 -6.35 16.02 -8.79
C LEU A 290 -5.90 17.18 -7.90
N VAL A 291 -6.70 18.25 -7.89
CA VAL A 291 -6.51 19.39 -6.98
C VAL A 291 -7.80 19.53 -6.20
N PHE A 292 -7.77 19.32 -4.89
CA PHE A 292 -8.92 19.49 -4.01
C PHE A 292 -8.83 20.83 -3.30
N LEU A 293 -9.92 21.58 -3.36
CA LEU A 293 -10.05 22.88 -2.72
C LEU A 293 -10.89 22.73 -1.45
N ILE A 294 -10.24 22.86 -0.30
CA ILE A 294 -10.84 22.54 0.99
C ILE A 294 -11.04 23.83 1.80
N ARG A 295 -12.29 24.16 2.11
CA ARG A 295 -12.63 25.29 2.99
C ARG A 295 -13.05 24.78 4.36
N ARG A 296 -13.05 25.67 5.34
CA ARG A 296 -13.67 25.38 6.64
C ARG A 296 -15.16 25.12 6.47
N PRO A 297 -15.72 24.17 7.24
CA PRO A 297 -17.16 23.89 7.21
C PRO A 297 -17.96 25.11 7.67
N GLY A 298 -19.16 25.26 7.12
CA GLY A 298 -20.16 26.17 7.67
C GLY A 298 -20.65 25.73 9.06
N LEU A 299 -21.48 26.55 9.71
CA LEU A 299 -21.97 26.30 11.08
C LEU A 299 -22.66 24.94 11.21
N GLU A 300 -23.57 24.61 10.32
CA GLU A 300 -24.32 23.34 10.35
C GLU A 300 -23.39 22.14 10.27
N ARG A 301 -22.48 22.15 9.28
CA ARG A 301 -21.50 21.07 9.10
C ARG A 301 -20.52 20.98 10.26
N PHE A 302 -20.10 22.12 10.81
CA PHE A 302 -19.25 22.17 11.99
C PHE A 302 -19.94 21.50 13.19
N THR A 303 -21.22 21.79 13.44
CA THR A 303 -22.00 21.14 14.49
C THR A 303 -22.05 19.62 14.30
N GLN A 304 -22.34 19.13 13.09
CA GLN A 304 -22.34 17.70 12.79
C GLN A 304 -20.97 17.04 13.05
N ILE A 305 -19.88 17.73 12.68
CA ILE A 305 -18.52 17.25 12.94
C ILE A 305 -18.26 17.20 14.44
N THR A 306 -18.65 18.25 15.19
CA THR A 306 -18.49 18.32 16.64
C THR A 306 -19.26 17.20 17.35
N GLU A 307 -20.52 16.95 16.99
CA GLU A 307 -21.33 15.87 17.56
C GLU A 307 -20.64 14.52 17.38
N LYS A 308 -20.15 14.22 16.17
CA LYS A 308 -19.43 12.96 15.91
C LYS A 308 -18.11 12.85 16.66
N ILE A 309 -17.38 13.95 16.83
CA ILE A 309 -16.15 13.98 17.63
C ILE A 309 -16.46 13.65 19.10
N VAL A 310 -17.55 14.21 19.64
CA VAL A 310 -17.98 14.00 21.04
C VAL A 310 -18.48 12.57 21.27
N GLN A 311 -19.15 11.97 20.28
CA GLN A 311 -19.65 10.60 20.34
C GLN A 311 -18.53 9.53 20.29
N ASP A 312 -17.28 9.92 20.04
CA ASP A 312 -16.12 9.03 19.83
C ASP A 312 -16.38 7.91 18.82
N ASP A 313 -17.18 8.20 17.77
CA ASP A 313 -17.49 7.28 16.67
C ASP A 313 -16.31 7.15 15.68
N LYS A 314 -15.10 7.05 16.21
CA LYS A 314 -13.87 6.93 15.44
C LYS A 314 -13.55 5.47 15.19
N LEU A 315 -13.14 5.17 13.96
CA LEU A 315 -12.58 3.87 13.65
C LEU A 315 -11.28 3.69 14.44
N LYS A 316 -11.30 2.82 15.45
CA LYS A 316 -10.09 2.36 16.13
C LYS A 316 -9.23 1.60 15.12
N VAL A 317 -8.14 2.22 14.68
CA VAL A 317 -7.19 1.64 13.73
C VAL A 317 -6.29 0.66 14.48
N ASN A 318 -6.37 -0.61 14.12
CA ASN A 318 -5.44 -1.63 14.59
C ASN A 318 -4.15 -1.59 13.73
N ILE A 319 -2.98 -1.72 14.35
CA ILE A 319 -1.69 -1.80 13.66
C ILE A 319 -1.67 -2.97 12.67
N LYS A 320 -2.25 -4.12 13.04
CA LYS A 320 -2.35 -5.30 12.18
C LYS A 320 -3.21 -5.06 10.93
N ASP A 321 -4.24 -4.23 11.02
CA ASP A 321 -5.02 -3.86 9.85
C ASP A 321 -4.22 -2.98 8.89
N MET A 322 -3.40 -2.06 9.41
CA MET A 322 -2.52 -1.23 8.57
C MET A 322 -1.43 -2.07 7.89
N GLU A 323 -0.81 -3.01 8.62
CA GLU A 323 0.13 -3.98 8.04
C GLU A 323 -0.54 -4.80 6.93
N PHE A 324 -1.73 -5.34 7.19
CA PHE A 324 -2.50 -6.08 6.20
C PHE A 324 -2.81 -5.24 4.95
N ILE A 325 -3.22 -3.98 5.11
CA ILE A 325 -3.51 -3.08 3.98
C ILE A 325 -2.25 -2.81 3.16
N LYS A 326 -1.08 -2.61 3.80
CA LYS A 326 0.19 -2.43 3.08
C LYS A 326 0.54 -3.64 2.22
N ASP A 327 0.45 -4.82 2.81
CA ASP A 327 0.75 -6.08 2.11
C ASP A 327 -0.29 -6.33 1.00
N TYR A 328 -1.54 -5.93 1.21
CA TYR A 328 -2.59 -5.99 0.21
C TYR A 328 -2.33 -5.05 -0.96
N VAL A 329 -1.86 -3.83 -0.71
CA VAL A 329 -1.45 -2.87 -1.74
C VAL A 329 -0.32 -3.46 -2.60
N ASP A 330 0.74 -3.97 -1.97
CA ASP A 330 1.87 -4.62 -2.66
C ASP A 330 1.41 -5.81 -3.51
N PHE A 331 0.50 -6.64 -2.98
CA PHE A 331 -0.09 -7.74 -3.71
C PHE A 331 -0.92 -7.28 -4.92
N ALA A 332 -1.72 -6.22 -4.75
CA ALA A 332 -2.58 -5.68 -5.80
C ALA A 332 -1.79 -5.00 -6.92
N GLU A 333 -0.61 -4.43 -6.65
CA GLU A 333 0.27 -3.83 -7.67
C GLU A 333 0.67 -4.82 -8.79
N GLN A 334 0.64 -6.13 -8.50
CA GLN A 334 0.93 -7.19 -9.47
C GLN A 334 -0.19 -7.40 -10.50
N VAL A 335 -1.37 -6.81 -10.28
CA VAL A 335 -2.51 -6.93 -11.19
C VAL A 335 -2.38 -5.88 -12.30
N ASP A 336 -2.15 -6.36 -13.51
CA ASP A 336 -2.23 -5.54 -14.71
C ASP A 336 -3.70 -5.31 -15.08
N VAL A 337 -4.05 -4.03 -15.29
CA VAL A 337 -5.42 -3.58 -15.51
C VAL A 337 -5.54 -2.94 -16.87
N GLU A 338 -6.39 -3.52 -17.70
CA GLU A 338 -6.73 -3.05 -19.02
C GLU A 338 -7.86 -2.04 -18.98
N PHE A 339 -7.77 -1.02 -19.83
CA PHE A 339 -8.82 -0.03 -20.04
C PHE A 339 -9.58 -0.40 -21.33
N PRO A 340 -10.87 -0.80 -21.26
CA PRO A 340 -11.63 -1.20 -22.43
C PRO A 340 -11.84 -0.06 -23.44
N LYS A 341 -11.71 -0.37 -24.74
CA LYS A 341 -11.91 0.61 -25.83
C LYS A 341 -13.31 1.21 -25.87
N GLU A 342 -14.33 0.42 -25.47
CA GLU A 342 -15.72 0.86 -25.42
C GLU A 342 -15.96 2.03 -24.46
N LEU A 343 -15.08 2.21 -23.47
CA LEU A 343 -15.17 3.29 -22.49
C LEU A 343 -14.40 4.56 -22.90
N GLU A 344 -13.61 4.52 -23.97
CA GLU A 344 -12.85 5.69 -24.45
C GLU A 344 -13.76 6.86 -24.83
N LYS A 345 -14.94 6.56 -25.39
CA LYS A 345 -15.92 7.59 -25.78
C LYS A 345 -16.39 8.40 -24.57
N GLN A 346 -16.66 7.73 -23.44
CA GLN A 346 -17.08 8.38 -22.21
C GLN A 346 -16.00 9.34 -21.68
N VAL A 347 -14.73 8.90 -21.70
CA VAL A 347 -13.58 9.73 -21.29
C VAL A 347 -13.48 11.01 -22.14
N VAL A 348 -13.65 10.89 -23.45
CA VAL A 348 -13.62 12.03 -24.38
C VAL A 348 -14.78 12.98 -24.11
N GLU A 349 -16.00 12.46 -23.94
CA GLU A 349 -17.19 13.24 -23.62
C GLU A 349 -17.02 14.04 -22.32
N PHE A 350 -16.59 13.38 -21.24
CA PHE A 350 -16.32 14.00 -19.95
C PHE A 350 -15.27 15.12 -20.04
N SER A 351 -14.14 14.85 -20.71
CA SER A 351 -13.07 15.85 -20.85
C SER A 351 -13.53 17.07 -21.67
N THR A 352 -14.37 16.86 -22.67
CA THR A 352 -14.95 17.92 -23.49
C THR A 352 -15.94 18.77 -22.70
N GLU A 353 -16.75 18.14 -21.83
CA GLU A 353 -17.64 18.82 -20.90
C GLU A 353 -16.84 19.73 -19.95
N LEU A 354 -15.80 19.20 -19.31
CA LEU A 354 -14.93 19.98 -18.42
C LEU A 354 -14.29 21.16 -19.16
N LYS A 355 -13.83 20.96 -20.40
CA LYS A 355 -13.17 22.02 -21.16
C LYS A 355 -14.12 23.15 -21.53
N LYS A 356 -15.39 22.85 -21.86
CA LYS A 356 -16.41 23.87 -22.11
C LYS A 356 -16.65 24.77 -20.90
N ASP A 357 -16.59 24.18 -19.71
CA ASP A 357 -16.83 24.86 -18.44
C ASP A 357 -15.55 25.37 -17.75
N GLU A 358 -14.41 25.39 -18.43
CA GLU A 358 -13.09 25.72 -17.87
C GLU A 358 -13.05 27.03 -17.05
N LYS A 359 -13.82 28.05 -17.47
CA LYS A 359 -13.90 29.34 -16.77
C LYS A 359 -14.48 29.23 -15.36
N LYS A 360 -15.25 28.17 -15.08
CA LYS A 360 -15.86 27.90 -13.76
C LYS A 360 -14.87 27.30 -12.76
N TYR A 361 -13.71 26.82 -13.22
CA TYR A 361 -12.75 26.13 -12.37
C TYR A 361 -11.56 27.01 -12.00
N LEU A 362 -10.94 26.72 -10.85
CA LEU A 362 -9.72 27.40 -10.41
C LEU A 362 -8.48 26.96 -11.19
N VAL A 363 -8.48 25.73 -11.69
CA VAL A 363 -7.35 25.11 -12.38
C VAL A 363 -7.70 24.96 -13.87
N GLU A 364 -6.70 25.15 -14.72
CA GLU A 364 -6.83 24.96 -16.17
C GLU A 364 -7.02 23.49 -16.52
N ILE A 365 -7.91 23.22 -17.48
CA ILE A 365 -8.21 21.87 -17.93
C ILE A 365 -7.17 21.47 -18.98
N SER A 366 -6.28 20.56 -18.59
CA SER A 366 -5.21 20.02 -19.42
C SER A 366 -5.43 18.53 -19.73
N PRO A 367 -4.74 17.97 -20.76
CA PRO A 367 -4.79 16.54 -21.05
C PRO A 367 -4.37 15.64 -19.87
N ARG A 368 -3.66 16.18 -18.87
CA ARG A 368 -3.29 15.43 -17.67
C ARG A 368 -4.50 15.02 -16.83
N ILE A 369 -5.61 15.76 -16.89
CA ILE A 369 -6.85 15.35 -16.21
C ILE A 369 -7.39 14.06 -16.83
N VAL A 370 -7.32 13.92 -18.15
CA VAL A 370 -7.73 12.71 -18.88
C VAL A 370 -6.85 11.52 -18.49
N ILE A 371 -5.54 11.72 -18.45
CA ILE A 371 -4.59 10.71 -17.97
C ILE A 371 -4.90 10.33 -16.52
N GLY A 372 -5.23 11.33 -15.68
CA GLY A 372 -5.63 11.14 -14.30
C GLY A 372 -6.88 10.28 -14.16
N LEU A 373 -7.92 10.56 -14.96
CA LEU A 373 -9.16 9.79 -15.00
C LEU A 373 -8.88 8.31 -15.30
N ILE A 374 -8.16 8.02 -16.39
CA ILE A 374 -7.84 6.65 -16.80
C ILE A 374 -7.04 5.92 -15.70
N ARG A 375 -6.02 6.57 -15.14
CA ARG A 375 -5.18 5.97 -14.09
C ARG A 375 -5.97 5.72 -12.81
N LEU A 376 -6.86 6.63 -12.45
CA LEU A 376 -7.70 6.51 -11.25
C LEU A 376 -8.72 5.37 -11.41
N SER A 377 -9.34 5.24 -12.58
CA SER A 377 -10.24 4.11 -12.87
C SER A 377 -9.50 2.77 -12.88
N LYS A 378 -8.28 2.72 -13.43
CA LYS A 378 -7.43 1.52 -13.33
C LYS A 378 -7.08 1.18 -11.87
N ALA A 379 -6.80 2.19 -11.05
CA ALA A 379 -6.52 1.99 -9.64
C ALA A 379 -7.74 1.47 -8.87
N ALA A 380 -8.96 1.93 -9.23
CA ALA A 380 -10.20 1.41 -8.66
C ALA A 380 -10.41 -0.07 -8.98
N ALA A 381 -10.25 -0.46 -10.24
CA ALA A 381 -10.30 -1.87 -10.63
C ALA A 381 -9.21 -2.72 -9.93
N ARG A 382 -7.99 -2.18 -9.81
CA ARG A 382 -6.87 -2.86 -9.13
C ARG A 382 -7.12 -3.06 -7.64
N MET A 383 -7.74 -2.09 -6.98
CA MET A 383 -8.12 -2.17 -5.57
C MET A 383 -9.08 -3.33 -5.29
N GLU A 384 -9.83 -3.79 -6.30
CA GLU A 384 -10.73 -4.95 -6.21
C GLU A 384 -10.13 -6.19 -6.90
N LEU A 385 -8.83 -6.16 -7.24
CA LEU A 385 -8.11 -7.21 -7.97
C LEU A 385 -8.73 -7.57 -9.34
N ARG A 386 -9.51 -6.66 -9.94
CA ARG A 386 -10.09 -6.83 -11.27
C ARG A 386 -9.05 -6.52 -12.34
N LYS A 387 -9.09 -7.25 -13.45
CA LYS A 387 -8.19 -7.07 -14.61
C LYS A 387 -8.67 -6.04 -15.62
N THR A 388 -9.92 -5.59 -15.52
CA THR A 388 -10.55 -4.69 -16.49
C THR A 388 -11.32 -3.60 -15.76
N VAL A 389 -11.19 -2.37 -16.25
CA VAL A 389 -11.97 -1.21 -15.79
C VAL A 389 -13.44 -1.39 -16.18
N THR A 390 -14.36 -1.06 -15.27
CA THR A 390 -15.80 -1.02 -15.53
C THR A 390 -16.30 0.42 -15.66
N LYS A 391 -17.54 0.59 -16.12
CA LYS A 391 -18.17 1.91 -16.18
C LYS A 391 -18.25 2.59 -14.80
N GLU A 392 -18.54 1.84 -13.75
CA GLU A 392 -18.64 2.37 -12.38
C GLU A 392 -17.31 2.97 -11.89
N ASP A 393 -16.17 2.42 -12.31
CA ASP A 393 -14.85 2.97 -12.00
C ASP A 393 -14.61 4.33 -12.64
N ILE A 394 -15.17 4.54 -13.84
CA ILE A 394 -15.07 5.80 -14.56
C ILE A 394 -16.01 6.82 -13.94
N ASP A 395 -17.28 6.45 -13.74
CA ASP A 395 -18.28 7.31 -13.12
C ASP A 395 -17.78 7.84 -11.76
N LYS A 396 -17.16 6.96 -10.96
CA LYS A 396 -16.55 7.33 -9.68
C LYS A 396 -15.35 8.26 -9.84
N ALA A 397 -14.47 7.99 -10.79
CA ALA A 397 -13.29 8.82 -11.04
C ALA A 397 -13.69 10.22 -11.59
N GLU A 398 -14.73 10.29 -12.42
CA GLU A 398 -15.36 11.53 -12.88
C GLU A 398 -15.92 12.36 -11.72
N GLU A 399 -16.63 11.71 -10.79
CA GLU A 399 -17.16 12.34 -9.58
C GLU A 399 -16.03 12.98 -8.75
N ILE A 400 -14.95 12.23 -8.52
CA ILE A 400 -13.77 12.69 -7.77
C ILE A 400 -13.14 13.91 -8.45
N ILE A 401 -12.93 13.86 -9.78
CA ILE A 401 -12.34 14.98 -10.53
C ILE A 401 -13.26 16.21 -10.49
N LYS A 402 -14.57 16.03 -10.74
CA LYS A 402 -15.55 17.11 -10.68
C LYS A 402 -15.59 17.76 -9.30
N TYR A 403 -15.51 16.97 -8.22
CA TYR A 403 -15.45 17.49 -6.86
C TYR A 403 -14.18 18.31 -6.60
N GLY A 404 -13.00 17.83 -7.04
CA GLY A 404 -11.75 18.57 -6.87
C GLY A 404 -11.75 19.93 -7.60
N LEU A 405 -12.31 19.98 -8.80
CA LEU A 405 -12.36 21.21 -9.60
C LEU A 405 -13.34 22.26 -9.06
N GLN A 406 -14.31 21.87 -8.23
CA GLN A 406 -15.33 22.75 -7.68
C GLN A 406 -14.93 23.32 -6.31
N ILE A 407 -15.33 24.56 -6.07
CA ILE A 407 -15.26 25.17 -4.73
C ILE A 407 -16.64 25.04 -4.11
N LYS A 408 -16.87 23.96 -3.35
CA LYS A 408 -18.07 23.87 -2.51
C LYS A 408 -17.78 24.48 -1.14
N ARG A 409 -18.73 25.28 -0.63
CA ARG A 409 -18.89 25.44 0.82
C ARG A 409 -19.65 24.20 1.25
N GLU A 410 -19.03 23.36 2.08
CA GLU A 410 -19.73 22.28 2.79
C GLU A 410 -20.40 22.83 4.06
#